data_AF-A0A7R9ZZG9-F1
#
_entry.id   AF-A0A7R9ZZG9-F1
#
_cell.length_a   1.000
_cell.length_b   1.000
_cell.length_c   1.000
_cell.angle_alpha   90.00
_cell.angle_beta   90.00
_cell.angle_gamma   90.00
#
_symmetry.space_group_name_H-M   'P 1'
#
loop_
_entity.id
_entity.type
_entity.pdbx_description
1 polymer ?
#
loop_
_entity_poly.entity_id
_entity_poly.type
_entity_poly.pdbx_seq_one_letter_code
_entity_poly.pdbx_strand_id
1 'polypeptide(L)'
;EFARLEGTRNCVSKLVLGTPCLPRGAATAAARRLQGAFAFVGLTERWTLSVCLFHALIDGQRPKDAEFMNRHATPSSAPGVNASVALAGNSIDRALYALAAAAFRRRLAEHAVSVARLGPRCQRALQAEMGPATLVV
;
A
#
# COMPACT_ATOMS: atom_id res chain seq x y z
N GLU A 1 -16.14 -3.02 15.74
CA GLU A 1 -16.70 -1.98 16.63
C GLU A 1 -15.96 -0.64 16.55
N PHE A 2 -14.63 -0.61 16.63
CA PHE A 2 -13.81 0.62 16.62
C PHE A 2 -13.90 1.51 15.37
N ALA A 3 -14.26 0.97 14.20
CA ALA A 3 -14.37 1.75 12.95
C ALA A 3 -15.51 2.80 12.94
N ARG A 4 -16.35 2.82 13.98
CA ARG A 4 -17.47 3.77 14.13
C ARG A 4 -17.13 4.97 15.02
N LEU A 5 -16.01 4.93 15.74
CA LEU A 5 -15.61 6.02 16.63
C LEU A 5 -15.13 7.20 15.78
N GLU A 6 -15.55 8.42 16.09
CA GLU A 6 -15.08 9.60 15.33
C GLU A 6 -13.56 9.78 15.42
N GLY A 7 -12.97 9.36 16.53
CA GLY A 7 -11.53 9.30 16.73
C GLY A 7 -10.79 8.41 15.72
N THR A 8 -11.46 7.42 15.11
CA THR A 8 -10.86 6.51 14.12
C THR A 8 -11.06 6.94 12.67
N ARG A 9 -11.68 8.12 12.44
CA ARG A 9 -11.70 8.72 11.11
C ARG A 9 -10.32 9.22 10.71
N ASN A 10 -9.97 9.00 9.45
CA ASN A 10 -8.74 9.39 8.78
C ASN A 10 -7.46 8.93 9.52
N CYS A 11 -7.50 7.71 10.07
CA CYS A 11 -6.39 7.12 10.82
C CYS A 11 -5.09 7.08 10.02
N VAL A 12 -5.14 6.71 8.74
CA VAL A 12 -3.91 6.60 7.94
C VAL A 12 -3.27 7.97 7.78
N SER A 13 -4.07 9.01 7.53
CA SER A 13 -3.60 10.38 7.44
C SER A 13 -2.98 10.87 8.76
N LYS A 14 -3.59 10.53 9.90
CA LYS A 14 -3.05 10.83 11.24
C LYS A 14 -1.70 10.16 11.46
N LEU A 15 -1.57 8.87 11.09
CA LEU A 15 -0.31 8.12 11.20
C LEU A 15 0.78 8.70 10.30
N VAL A 16 0.45 9.00 9.04
CA VAL A 16 1.39 9.61 8.09
C VAL A 16 1.90 10.94 8.64
N LEU A 17 1.02 11.77 9.18
CA LEU A 17 1.36 13.07 9.74
C LEU A 17 1.98 13.00 11.14
N GLY A 18 1.86 11.89 11.86
CA GLY A 18 2.31 11.74 13.24
C GLY A 18 1.52 12.59 14.25
N THR A 19 0.23 12.80 14.02
CA THR A 19 -0.63 13.65 14.88
C THR A 19 -1.91 12.92 15.31
N PRO A 20 -2.35 13.04 16.57
CA PRO A 20 -3.62 12.46 17.01
C PRO A 20 -4.85 13.15 16.39
N CYS A 21 -4.71 14.42 15.99
CA CYS A 21 -5.76 15.26 15.44
C CYS A 21 -5.34 15.83 14.09
N LEU A 22 -6.24 15.85 13.11
CA LEU A 22 -5.92 16.40 11.79
C LEU A 22 -5.99 17.93 11.79
N PRO A 23 -4.90 18.64 11.45
CA PRO A 23 -4.92 20.09 11.32
C PRO A 23 -5.68 20.52 10.06
N ARG A 24 -5.97 21.82 9.95
CA ARG A 24 -6.37 22.42 8.66
C ARG A 24 -5.29 22.12 7.61
N GLY A 25 -5.71 21.78 6.39
CA GLY A 25 -4.79 21.41 5.31
C GLY A 25 -4.14 20.02 5.43
N ALA A 26 -4.65 19.15 6.32
CA ALA A 26 -4.12 17.81 6.53
C ALA A 26 -3.98 16.98 5.24
N ALA A 27 -4.93 17.09 4.30
CA ALA A 27 -4.87 16.37 3.03
C ALA A 27 -3.60 16.71 2.23
N THR A 28 -3.32 17.99 2.04
CA THR A 28 -2.12 18.47 1.32
C THR A 28 -0.85 18.09 2.07
N ALA A 29 -0.83 18.23 3.39
CA ALA A 29 0.33 17.87 4.20
C ALA A 29 0.63 16.36 4.13
N ALA A 30 -0.39 15.51 4.21
CA ALA A 30 -0.25 14.06 4.14
C ALA A 30 0.21 13.62 2.74
N ALA A 31 -0.35 14.21 1.68
CA ALA A 31 0.09 13.96 0.30
C ALA A 31 1.57 14.30 0.10
N ARG A 32 2.01 15.48 0.54
CA ARG A 32 3.41 15.91 0.45
C ARG A 32 4.34 14.95 1.20
N ARG A 33 3.94 14.50 2.40
CA ARG A 33 4.74 13.56 3.19
C ARG A 33 4.78 12.18 2.54
N LEU A 34 3.66 11.71 2.01
CA LEU A 34 3.59 10.46 1.24
C LEU A 34 4.55 10.46 0.04
N GLN A 35 4.62 11.58 -0.68
CA GLN A 35 5.42 11.70 -1.89
C GLN A 35 6.91 11.93 -1.62
N GLY A 36 7.27 12.67 -0.57
CA GLY A 36 8.65 13.13 -0.34
C GLY A 36 9.38 12.50 0.85
N ALA A 37 8.68 11.97 1.85
CA ALA A 37 9.32 11.52 3.10
C ALA A 37 9.50 10.00 3.21
N PHE A 38 8.77 9.21 2.41
CA PHE A 38 8.87 7.75 2.44
C PHE A 38 9.65 7.22 1.24
N ALA A 39 10.73 6.50 1.54
CA ALA A 39 11.50 5.75 0.54
C ALA A 39 10.63 4.70 -0.18
N PHE A 40 9.68 4.10 0.55
CA PHE A 40 8.77 3.09 0.04
C PHE A 40 7.37 3.23 0.64
N VAL A 41 6.35 2.94 -0.17
CA VAL A 41 4.95 2.83 0.25
C VAL A 41 4.37 1.60 -0.44
N GLY A 42 3.89 0.63 0.34
CA GLY A 42 3.26 -0.60 -0.16
C GLY A 42 1.74 -0.58 -0.06
N LEU A 43 1.10 -1.56 -0.68
CA LEU A 43 -0.34 -1.78 -0.68
C LEU A 43 -0.66 -3.21 -0.22
N THR A 44 -1.55 -3.34 0.77
CA THR A 44 -1.88 -4.62 1.40
C THR A 44 -2.56 -5.58 0.42
N GLU A 45 -3.49 -5.09 -0.39
CA GLU A 45 -4.17 -5.87 -1.43
C GLU A 45 -3.25 -6.28 -2.59
N ARG A 46 -2.02 -5.73 -2.61
CA ARG A 46 -0.95 -6.09 -3.55
C ARG A 46 0.29 -6.55 -2.77
N TRP A 47 0.08 -7.35 -1.72
CA TRP A 47 1.12 -7.73 -0.76
C TRP A 47 2.40 -8.26 -1.43
N THR A 48 2.25 -9.26 -2.31
CA THR A 48 3.38 -9.88 -3.02
C THR A 48 4.21 -8.86 -3.79
N LEU A 49 3.57 -7.94 -4.52
CA LEU A 49 4.26 -6.89 -5.26
C LEU A 49 4.88 -5.85 -4.34
N SER A 50 4.25 -5.55 -3.21
CA SER A 50 4.81 -4.63 -2.21
C SER A 50 6.11 -5.16 -1.63
N VAL A 51 6.16 -6.44 -1.26
CA VAL A 51 7.39 -7.09 -0.80
C VAL A 51 8.47 -7.07 -1.88
N CYS A 52 8.12 -7.45 -3.12
CA CYS A 52 9.10 -7.45 -4.22
C CYS A 52 9.62 -6.05 -4.55
N LEU A 53 8.75 -5.03 -4.60
CA LEU A 53 9.15 -3.65 -4.85
C LEU A 53 10.03 -3.10 -3.71
N PHE A 54 9.72 -3.44 -2.46
CA PHE A 54 10.54 -3.06 -1.32
C PHE A 54 11.99 -3.56 -1.49
N HIS A 55 12.17 -4.85 -1.74
CA HIS A 55 13.51 -5.41 -1.97
C HIS A 55 14.18 -4.81 -3.20
N ALA A 56 13.45 -4.58 -4.29
CA ALA A 56 14.01 -3.95 -5.49
C ALA A 56 14.52 -2.52 -5.24
N LEU A 57 13.93 -1.79 -4.28
CA LEU A 57 14.32 -0.41 -3.94
C LEU A 57 15.42 -0.33 -2.89
N ILE A 58 15.47 -1.27 -1.94
CA ILE A 58 16.28 -1.12 -0.72
C ILE A 58 17.57 -1.95 -0.76
N ASP A 59 17.50 -3.25 -1.11
CA ASP A 59 18.64 -4.17 -0.94
C ASP A 59 18.96 -5.03 -2.17
N GLY A 60 18.07 -5.09 -3.16
CA GLY A 60 18.19 -5.92 -4.36
C GLY A 60 18.17 -7.42 -4.08
N GLN A 61 17.87 -7.84 -2.85
CA GLN A 61 17.90 -9.24 -2.45
C GLN A 61 16.60 -9.95 -2.80
N ARG A 62 16.71 -11.25 -3.07
CA ARG A 62 15.53 -12.08 -3.28
C ARG A 62 14.72 -12.15 -1.97
N PRO A 63 13.40 -11.86 -2.02
CA PRO A 63 12.55 -12.00 -0.84
C PRO A 63 12.48 -13.46 -0.37
N LYS A 64 12.39 -13.66 0.95
CA LYS A 64 12.23 -14.96 1.59
C LYS A 64 10.77 -15.40 1.56
N ASP A 65 10.54 -16.71 1.50
CA ASP A 65 9.18 -17.26 1.45
C ASP A 65 8.31 -16.86 2.66
N ALA A 66 8.93 -16.76 3.83
CA ALA A 66 8.26 -16.37 5.07
C ALA A 66 7.60 -14.97 5.02
N GLU A 67 8.06 -14.08 4.14
CA GLU A 67 7.56 -12.70 4.01
C GLU A 67 6.23 -12.62 3.23
N PHE A 68 5.88 -13.69 2.52
CA PHE A 68 4.62 -13.80 1.78
C PHE A 68 3.53 -14.54 2.58
N MET A 69 3.86 -15.04 3.78
CA MET A 69 2.92 -15.77 4.61
C MET A 69 1.95 -14.83 5.32
N ASN A 70 0.65 -15.11 5.21
CA ASN A 70 -0.34 -14.43 6.03
C ASN A 70 -0.31 -14.98 7.46
N ARG A 71 0.32 -14.27 8.39
CA ARG A 71 0.38 -14.62 9.81
C ARG A 71 -0.79 -14.08 10.64
N HIS A 72 -1.64 -13.28 10.03
CA HIS A 72 -2.81 -12.67 10.65
C HIS A 72 -4.06 -13.00 9.84
N ALA A 73 -4.30 -14.31 9.66
CA ALA A 73 -5.52 -14.77 9.01
C ALA A 73 -6.73 -14.31 9.83
N THR A 74 -7.53 -13.43 9.24
CA THR A 74 -8.81 -13.04 9.83
C THR A 74 -9.76 -14.23 9.77
N PRO A 75 -10.43 -14.62 10.87
CA PRO A 75 -11.45 -15.65 10.85
C PRO A 75 -12.52 -15.32 9.81
N SER A 76 -12.96 -16.31 9.04
CA SER A 76 -14.01 -16.19 8.02
C SER A 76 -15.36 -15.71 8.57
N SER A 77 -15.53 -15.74 9.88
CA SER A 77 -16.72 -15.34 10.63
C SER A 77 -16.66 -13.93 11.21
N ALA A 78 -15.68 -13.09 10.84
CA ALA A 78 -15.67 -11.69 11.23
C ALA A 78 -16.94 -11.00 10.71
N PRO A 79 -17.79 -10.41 11.57
CA PRO A 79 -19.01 -9.75 11.13
C PRO A 79 -18.67 -8.68 10.10
N GLY A 80 -19.24 -8.79 8.91
CA GLY A 80 -19.01 -7.86 7.81
C GLY A 80 -19.32 -6.44 8.27
N VAL A 81 -18.30 -5.60 8.36
CA VAL A 81 -18.51 -4.18 8.59
C VAL A 81 -19.17 -3.61 7.35
N ASN A 82 -20.32 -2.97 7.49
CA ASN A 82 -20.96 -2.29 6.37
C ASN A 82 -19.97 -1.26 5.79
N ALA A 83 -19.46 -1.52 4.58
CA ALA A 83 -18.39 -0.75 3.97
C ALA A 83 -18.78 0.73 3.78
N SER A 84 -20.06 1.02 3.53
CA SER A 84 -20.54 2.40 3.39
C SER A 84 -20.45 3.19 4.70
N VAL A 85 -20.68 2.54 5.85
CA VAL A 85 -20.51 3.14 7.19
C VAL A 85 -19.04 3.29 7.55
N ALA A 86 -18.20 2.31 7.22
CA ALA A 86 -16.75 2.38 7.45
C ALA A 86 -16.05 3.45 6.59
N LEU A 87 -16.61 3.79 5.43
CA LEU A 87 -16.05 4.80 4.54
C LEU A 87 -16.59 6.21 4.82
N ALA A 88 -17.72 6.36 5.52
CA ALA A 88 -18.27 7.66 5.88
C ALA A 88 -17.28 8.45 6.79
N GLY A 89 -16.88 9.64 6.35
CA GLY A 89 -15.93 10.51 7.10
C GLY A 89 -14.44 10.23 6.88
N ASN A 90 -14.07 9.27 6.02
CA ASN A 90 -12.68 8.91 5.67
C ASN A 90 -12.22 9.52 4.32
N SER A 91 -12.68 10.72 3.98
CA SER A 91 -12.39 11.34 2.68
C SER A 91 -10.91 11.63 2.46
N ILE A 92 -10.18 12.00 3.52
CA ILE A 92 -8.75 12.30 3.43
C ILE A 92 -7.97 11.01 3.23
N ASP A 93 -8.28 9.95 3.98
CA ASP A 93 -7.64 8.64 3.79
C ASP A 93 -7.92 8.07 2.39
N ARG A 94 -9.14 8.22 1.86
CA ARG A 94 -9.44 7.81 0.48
C ARG A 94 -8.59 8.54 -0.55
N ALA A 95 -8.49 9.87 -0.42
CA ALA A 95 -7.67 10.67 -1.32
C ALA A 95 -6.18 10.30 -1.21
N LEU A 96 -5.70 10.10 0.02
CA LEU A 96 -4.32 9.71 0.30
C LEU A 96 -4.01 8.32 -0.25
N TYR A 97 -4.92 7.36 -0.10
CA TYR A 97 -4.78 6.02 -0.66
C TYR A 97 -4.76 6.05 -2.21
N ALA A 98 -5.62 6.85 -2.85
CA ALA A 98 -5.57 7.01 -4.31
C ALA A 98 -4.21 7.54 -4.79
N LEU A 99 -3.63 8.50 -4.06
CA LEU A 99 -2.28 9.00 -4.32
C LEU A 99 -1.22 7.92 -4.07
N ALA A 100 -1.35 7.15 -2.99
CA ALA A 100 -0.46 6.03 -2.67
C ALA A 100 -0.47 4.99 -3.79
N ALA A 101 -1.65 4.61 -4.28
CA ALA A 101 -1.80 3.62 -5.34
C ALA A 101 -1.27 4.11 -6.70
N ALA A 102 -1.44 5.40 -7.01
CA ALA A 102 -0.81 6.00 -8.19
C ALA A 102 0.72 6.00 -8.07
N ALA A 103 1.27 6.39 -6.91
CA ALA A 103 2.71 6.39 -6.67
C ALA A 103 3.31 4.97 -6.69
N PHE A 104 2.60 3.99 -6.12
CA PHE A 104 2.98 2.59 -6.14
C PHE A 104 3.06 2.04 -7.56
N ARG A 105 2.03 2.25 -8.38
CA ARG A 105 2.04 1.83 -9.80
C ARG A 105 3.17 2.48 -10.59
N ARG A 106 3.44 3.76 -10.37
CA ARG A 106 4.55 4.46 -11.02
C ARG A 106 5.90 3.83 -10.63
N ARG A 107 6.15 3.64 -9.34
CA ARG A 107 7.38 3.00 -8.84
C ARG A 107 7.54 1.56 -9.33
N LEU A 108 6.45 0.80 -9.41
CA LEU A 108 6.46 -0.52 -10.02
C LEU A 108 6.91 -0.48 -11.49
N ALA A 109 6.40 0.46 -12.27
CA ALA A 109 6.80 0.62 -13.67
C ALA A 109 8.28 1.02 -13.79
N GLU A 110 8.74 1.97 -12.98
CA GLU A 110 10.13 2.43 -12.94
C GLU A 110 11.11 1.29 -12.58
N HIS A 111 10.69 0.34 -11.74
CA HIS A 111 11.53 -0.75 -11.23
C HIS A 111 11.13 -2.14 -11.72
N ALA A 112 10.36 -2.24 -12.81
CA ALA A 112 9.78 -3.49 -13.31
C ALA A 112 10.84 -4.58 -13.55
N VAL A 113 11.96 -4.21 -14.18
CA VAL A 113 13.07 -5.14 -14.47
C VAL A 113 13.72 -5.65 -13.18
N SER A 114 13.98 -4.76 -12.22
CA SER A 114 14.56 -5.14 -10.93
C SER A 114 13.62 -6.10 -10.18
N VAL A 115 12.32 -5.78 -10.12
CA VAL A 115 11.31 -6.64 -9.49
C VAL A 115 11.25 -8.02 -10.14
N ALA A 116 11.27 -8.11 -11.46
CA ALA A 116 11.21 -9.38 -12.18
C ALA A 116 12.42 -10.29 -11.88
N ARG A 117 13.61 -9.71 -11.74
CA ARG A 117 14.86 -10.44 -11.48
C ARG A 117 14.97 -11.00 -10.05
N LEU A 118 14.14 -10.54 -9.11
CA LEU A 118 14.12 -11.05 -7.73
C LEU A 118 13.60 -12.49 -7.63
N GLY A 119 13.01 -13.03 -8.70
CA GLY A 119 12.68 -14.44 -8.81
C GLY A 119 11.25 -14.70 -9.28
N PRO A 120 10.87 -15.98 -9.42
CA PRO A 120 9.68 -16.38 -10.15
C PRO A 120 8.37 -15.91 -9.49
N ARG A 121 8.32 -15.77 -8.16
CA ARG A 121 7.14 -15.21 -7.47
C ARG A 121 6.93 -13.74 -7.81
N CYS A 122 8.00 -12.94 -7.79
CA CYS A 122 7.94 -11.52 -8.12
C CYS A 122 7.63 -11.28 -9.60
N GLN A 123 8.24 -12.06 -10.50
CA GLN A 123 7.95 -12.00 -11.93
C GLN A 123 6.47 -12.28 -12.23
N ARG A 124 5.90 -13.36 -11.67
CA ARG A 124 4.48 -13.67 -11.88
C ARG A 124 3.55 -12.61 -11.32
N ALA A 125 3.87 -12.07 -10.15
CA ALA A 125 3.07 -11.00 -9.55
C ALA A 125 3.09 -9.72 -10.41
N LEU A 126 4.25 -9.39 -11.00
CA LEU A 126 4.40 -8.26 -11.91
C LEU A 126 3.60 -8.46 -13.21
N GLN A 127 3.66 -9.66 -13.79
CA GLN A 127 2.86 -10.02 -14.97
C GLN A 127 1.36 -9.90 -14.72
N ALA A 128 0.89 -10.33 -13.54
CA ALA A 128 -0.52 -10.25 -13.18
C ALA A 128 -1.03 -8.80 -13.06
N GLU A 129 -0.19 -7.86 -12.63
CA GLU A 129 -0.56 -6.45 -12.47
C GLU A 129 -0.38 -5.63 -13.75
N MET A 130 0.69 -5.86 -14.52
CA MET A 130 1.07 -5.01 -15.67
C MET A 130 0.74 -5.64 -17.03
N GLY A 131 0.24 -6.88 -17.06
CA GLY A 131 -0.01 -7.62 -18.29
C GLY A 131 1.27 -8.16 -18.96
N PRO A 132 1.13 -9.01 -19.99
CA PRO A 132 2.25 -9.75 -20.60
C PRO A 132 3.23 -8.86 -21.39
N ALA A 133 2.82 -7.66 -21.81
CA ALA A 133 3.62 -6.79 -22.69
C ALA A 133 4.77 -6.05 -21.96
N THR A 134 4.81 -6.08 -20.63
CA THR A 134 5.72 -5.22 -19.84
C THR A 134 7.07 -5.90 -19.52
N LEU A 135 7.32 -7.10 -20.04
CA LEU A 135 8.49 -7.93 -19.71
C LEU A 135 9.40 -8.24 -20.91
N VAL A 136 9.31 -7.48 -22.00
CA VAL A 136 10.28 -7.57 -23.09
C VAL A 136 11.50 -6.73 -22.72
N VAL A 137 12.49 -7.39 -22.12
CA VAL A 137 13.90 -6.96 -22.13
C VAL A 137 14.75 -8.13 -22.59
#